data_AF-A0A3M1S5J7-F1
#
_entry.id   AF-A0A3M1S5J7-F1
#
_cell.length_a   1.000
_cell.length_b   1.000
_cell.length_c   1.000
_cell.angle_alpha   90.00
_cell.angle_beta   90.00
_cell.angle_gamma   90.00
#
_symmetry.space_group_name_H-M   'P 1'
#
loop_
_entity.id
_entity.type
_entity.pdbx_description
1 polymer ?
#
loop_
_entity_poly.entity_id
_entity_poly.type
_entity_poly.pdbx_seq_one_letter_code
_entity_poly.pdbx_strand_id
1 'polypeptide(L)'
;VAQGLAAIEGVDVCRIPSLYDLPETHPLFAQLARETRPVGIVSHLAPRAVYWLLRARGIEAEYRLGLDGIPLTNDRSRESSGNTPEIRCITVPLQPDLERLTTAVQRWIAAVGTENDDGSSFDAAIDADGVPERWYPVVDLARCTDCYECLNFCLFGVYDLDENSRIFVAMPDECRPGCPACSRVCPTGAILFPRHQDPAISGHDANEHAHRPDPNTAAAERTAALEEDAAPSDASSEEWITPLSDLDRWVKEIDDFDV
;
A
#
# COMPACT_ATOMS: atom_id res chain seq x y z
N VAL A 1 7.18 -16.39 -13.44
CA VAL A 1 6.70 -16.92 -12.14
C VAL A 1 5.34 -17.57 -12.27
N ALA A 2 4.25 -16.82 -12.53
CA ALA A 2 2.89 -17.38 -12.59
C ALA A 2 2.74 -18.62 -13.49
N GLN A 3 3.28 -18.59 -14.71
CA GLN A 3 3.24 -19.75 -15.61
C GLN A 3 3.96 -20.98 -15.05
N GLY A 4 5.04 -20.80 -14.28
CA GLY A 4 5.76 -21.90 -13.66
C GLY A 4 5.03 -22.48 -12.45
N LEU A 5 4.30 -21.65 -11.70
CA LEU A 5 3.45 -22.10 -10.60
C LEU A 5 2.18 -22.81 -11.10
N ALA A 6 1.61 -22.36 -12.21
CA ALA A 6 0.43 -22.97 -12.83
C ALA A 6 0.70 -24.38 -13.40
N ALA A 7 1.97 -24.77 -13.52
CA ALA A 7 2.38 -26.12 -13.91
C ALA A 7 2.40 -27.11 -12.74
N ILE A 8 2.18 -26.64 -11.50
CA ILE A 8 2.14 -27.49 -10.30
C ILE A 8 0.73 -28.06 -10.14
N GLU A 9 0.63 -29.38 -10.05
CA GLU A 9 -0.65 -30.07 -9.83
C GLU A 9 -1.25 -29.68 -8.47
N GLY A 10 -2.56 -29.39 -8.45
CA GLY A 10 -3.28 -28.96 -7.24
C GLY A 10 -3.11 -27.48 -6.86
N VAL A 11 -2.57 -26.64 -7.75
CA VAL A 11 -2.46 -25.20 -7.53
C VAL A 11 -3.33 -24.43 -8.51
N ASP A 12 -4.29 -23.69 -7.98
CA ASP A 12 -4.99 -22.65 -8.73
C ASP A 12 -4.17 -21.36 -8.70
N VAL A 13 -3.78 -20.87 -9.89
CA VAL A 13 -3.01 -19.63 -10.03
C VAL A 13 -3.86 -18.55 -10.67
N CYS A 14 -4.18 -17.51 -9.88
CA CYS A 14 -4.75 -16.27 -10.40
C CYS A 14 -3.68 -15.20 -10.57
N ARG A 15 -3.63 -14.59 -11.76
CA ARG A 15 -2.77 -13.43 -12.04
C ARG A 15 -3.58 -12.16 -11.86
N ILE A 16 -2.98 -11.21 -11.16
CA ILE A 16 -3.55 -9.90 -10.89
C ILE A 16 -2.49 -8.82 -11.21
N PRO A 17 -2.91 -7.56 -11.47
CA PRO A 17 -2.05 -6.40 -11.25
C PRO A 17 -1.43 -6.43 -9.84
N SER A 18 -0.46 -5.57 -9.59
CA SER A 18 0.05 -5.37 -8.24
C SER A 18 -1.11 -5.13 -7.26
N LEU A 19 -1.15 -5.92 -6.17
CA LEU A 19 -2.18 -5.83 -5.13
C LEU A 19 -2.36 -4.39 -4.61
N TYR A 20 -1.26 -3.63 -4.58
CA TYR A 20 -1.22 -2.24 -4.13
C TYR A 20 -1.95 -1.28 -5.07
N ASP A 21 -1.97 -1.56 -6.37
CA ASP A 21 -2.59 -0.71 -7.38
C ASP A 21 -4.10 -0.99 -7.51
N LEU A 22 -4.61 -2.08 -6.92
CA LEU A 22 -6.02 -2.44 -7.01
C LEU A 22 -6.93 -1.47 -6.25
N PRO A 23 -8.06 -1.04 -6.87
CA PRO A 23 -9.07 -0.22 -6.19
C PRO A 23 -9.74 -1.02 -5.06
N GLU A 24 -10.36 -0.33 -4.11
CA GLU A 24 -10.98 -1.00 -2.95
C GLU A 24 -12.17 -1.88 -3.32
N THR A 25 -12.89 -1.49 -4.37
CA THR A 25 -14.06 -2.19 -4.92
C THR A 25 -13.70 -3.44 -5.73
N HIS A 26 -12.41 -3.75 -5.86
CA HIS A 26 -11.94 -4.83 -6.69
C HIS A 26 -12.45 -6.21 -6.18
N PRO A 27 -13.04 -7.08 -7.04
CA PRO A 27 -13.69 -8.32 -6.62
C PRO A 27 -12.77 -9.33 -5.90
N LEU A 28 -11.46 -9.26 -6.16
CA LEU A 28 -10.45 -10.05 -5.45
C LEU A 28 -10.60 -9.98 -3.92
N PHE A 29 -10.85 -8.80 -3.35
CA PHE A 29 -10.94 -8.65 -1.90
C PHE A 29 -12.15 -9.40 -1.33
N ALA A 30 -13.28 -9.37 -2.04
CA ALA A 30 -14.47 -10.13 -1.66
C ALA A 30 -14.30 -11.65 -1.86
N GLN A 31 -13.44 -12.09 -2.79
CA GLN A 31 -13.06 -13.49 -2.94
C GLN A 31 -12.14 -13.93 -1.79
N LEU A 32 -11.07 -13.17 -1.52
CA LEU A 32 -10.14 -13.43 -0.41
C LEU A 32 -10.84 -13.45 0.96
N ALA A 33 -11.80 -12.56 1.19
CA ALA A 33 -12.55 -12.51 2.45
C ALA A 33 -13.45 -13.75 2.69
N ARG A 34 -13.80 -14.49 1.63
CA ARG A 34 -14.63 -15.71 1.70
C ARG A 34 -13.81 -16.99 1.61
N GLU A 35 -12.55 -16.89 1.24
CA GLU A 35 -11.68 -18.04 1.06
C GLU A 35 -11.33 -18.66 2.41
N THR A 36 -11.51 -19.98 2.51
CA THR A 36 -11.22 -20.75 3.73
C THR A 36 -9.97 -21.60 3.58
N ARG A 37 -9.50 -21.80 2.36
CA ARG A 37 -8.27 -22.55 2.06
C ARG A 37 -7.04 -21.66 2.26
N PRO A 38 -5.86 -22.24 2.47
CA PRO A 38 -4.62 -21.46 2.51
C PRO A 38 -4.33 -20.78 1.16
N VAL A 39 -4.01 -19.49 1.20
CA VAL A 39 -3.75 -18.66 0.01
C VAL A 39 -2.30 -18.22 -0.04
N GLY A 40 -1.67 -18.37 -1.20
CA GLY A 40 -0.30 -17.90 -1.44
C GLY A 40 -0.30 -16.60 -2.22
N ILE A 41 0.25 -15.53 -1.65
CA ILE A 41 0.43 -14.24 -2.33
C ILE A 41 1.88 -14.11 -2.75
N VAL A 42 2.12 -14.26 -4.05
CA VAL A 42 3.46 -14.15 -4.65
C VAL A 42 3.62 -12.74 -5.21
N SER A 43 4.49 -11.93 -4.60
CA SER A 43 4.58 -10.50 -4.90
C SER A 43 6.02 -9.97 -4.85
N HIS A 44 6.28 -8.87 -5.54
CA HIS A 44 7.50 -8.07 -5.38
C HIS A 44 7.41 -7.10 -4.20
N LEU A 45 6.21 -6.87 -3.66
CA LEU A 45 6.00 -6.04 -2.48
C LEU A 45 6.53 -6.74 -1.24
N ALA A 46 6.95 -5.94 -0.26
CA ALA A 46 7.39 -6.48 1.00
C ALA A 46 6.24 -7.17 1.76
N PRO A 47 6.50 -8.28 2.48
CA PRO A 47 5.48 -9.02 3.22
C PRO A 47 4.74 -8.17 4.26
N ARG A 48 5.46 -7.27 4.95
CA ARG A 48 4.87 -6.31 5.90
C ARG A 48 3.89 -5.36 5.21
N ALA A 49 4.23 -4.87 4.01
CA ALA A 49 3.33 -4.02 3.23
C ALA A 49 2.11 -4.80 2.75
N VAL A 50 2.29 -6.03 2.23
CA VAL A 50 1.18 -6.89 1.78
C VAL A 50 0.22 -7.19 2.94
N TYR A 51 0.77 -7.52 4.11
CA TYR A 51 0.00 -7.74 5.34
C TYR A 51 -0.91 -6.54 5.64
N TRP A 52 -0.34 -5.34 5.77
CA TRP A 52 -1.11 -4.17 6.16
C TRP A 52 -2.06 -3.66 5.08
N LEU A 53 -1.74 -3.88 3.80
CA LEU A 53 -2.66 -3.63 2.68
C LEU A 53 -3.92 -4.48 2.78
N LEU A 54 -3.77 -5.79 3.04
CA LEU A 54 -4.89 -6.70 3.14
C LEU A 54 -5.71 -6.45 4.41
N ARG A 55 -5.04 -6.16 5.53
CA ARG A 55 -5.69 -5.75 6.79
C ARG A 55 -6.52 -4.48 6.61
N ALA A 56 -6.01 -3.48 5.91
CA ALA A 56 -6.74 -2.24 5.62
C ALA A 56 -7.99 -2.48 4.75
N ARG A 57 -8.01 -3.58 3.97
CA ARG A 57 -9.17 -4.03 3.19
C ARG A 57 -10.08 -5.03 3.93
N GLY A 58 -9.88 -5.20 5.24
CA GLY A 58 -10.71 -6.07 6.07
C GLY A 58 -10.44 -7.57 5.90
N ILE A 59 -9.31 -7.96 5.32
CA ILE A 59 -8.94 -9.36 5.16
C ILE A 59 -8.31 -9.89 6.46
N GLU A 60 -9.10 -10.69 7.17
CA GLU A 60 -8.73 -11.34 8.42
C GLU A 60 -8.18 -12.75 8.14
N ALA A 61 -6.87 -12.95 8.35
CA ALA A 61 -6.19 -14.21 8.11
C ALA A 61 -5.02 -14.39 9.08
N GLU A 62 -4.50 -15.61 9.20
CA GLU A 62 -3.20 -15.87 9.81
C GLU A 62 -2.10 -15.65 8.75
N TYR A 63 -1.25 -14.64 8.96
CA TYR A 63 -0.27 -14.24 7.97
C TYR A 63 1.12 -14.81 8.26
N ARG A 64 1.71 -15.46 7.27
CA ARG A 64 3.04 -16.08 7.36
C ARG A 64 3.98 -15.60 6.27
N LEU A 65 5.25 -15.50 6.62
CA LEU A 65 6.35 -15.06 5.78
C LEU A 65 6.92 -16.25 5.02
N GLY A 66 7.09 -16.05 3.72
CA GLY A 66 7.73 -17.01 2.84
C GLY A 66 7.03 -18.36 2.84
N LEU A 67 7.78 -19.37 2.44
CA LEU A 67 7.28 -20.74 2.31
C LEU A 67 7.60 -21.60 3.54
N ASP A 68 8.50 -21.13 4.42
CA ASP A 68 8.83 -21.76 5.70
C ASP A 68 7.77 -21.50 6.78
N GLY A 69 6.80 -20.59 6.51
CA GLY A 69 5.65 -20.38 7.36
C GLY A 69 5.96 -19.63 8.66
N ILE A 70 6.99 -18.78 8.67
CA ILE A 70 7.36 -17.99 9.84
C ILE A 70 6.24 -16.96 10.09
N PRO A 71 5.68 -16.81 11.30
CA PRO A 71 4.66 -15.79 11.56
C PRO A 71 5.14 -14.39 11.17
N LEU A 72 4.33 -13.63 10.41
CA LEU A 72 4.70 -12.28 9.97
C LEU A 72 4.65 -11.25 11.09
N THR A 73 3.77 -11.48 12.06
CA THR A 73 3.63 -10.63 13.24
C THR A 73 3.64 -11.52 14.48
N ASN A 74 4.14 -10.97 15.58
CA ASN A 74 4.00 -11.60 16.90
C ASN A 74 2.61 -11.36 17.50
N ASP A 75 1.58 -11.21 16.66
CA ASP A 75 0.23 -10.92 17.15
C ASP A 75 -0.34 -12.15 17.86
N ARG A 76 -0.02 -12.25 19.14
CA ARG A 76 -0.50 -13.28 20.08
C ARG A 76 -1.94 -13.02 20.52
N SER A 77 -2.56 -11.94 20.04
CA SER A 77 -3.85 -11.44 20.53
C SER A 77 -5.05 -12.23 20.00
N ARG A 78 -4.82 -13.16 19.06
CA ARG A 78 -5.84 -14.11 18.60
C ARG A 78 -5.36 -15.53 18.85
N GLU A 79 -5.96 -16.18 19.85
CA GLU A 79 -5.99 -17.63 19.89
C GLU A 79 -6.55 -18.10 18.55
N SER A 80 -5.81 -18.97 17.85
CA SER A 80 -6.22 -19.53 16.56
C SER A 80 -7.54 -20.27 16.77
N SER A 81 -8.66 -19.60 16.55
CA SER A 81 -9.91 -20.27 16.24
C SER A 81 -9.60 -21.04 14.98
N GLY A 82 -9.57 -22.37 15.04
CA GLY A 82 -9.04 -23.26 13.98
C GLY A 82 -9.78 -23.24 12.64
N ASN A 83 -10.40 -22.13 12.27
CA ASN A 83 -11.12 -21.86 11.04
C ASN A 83 -10.71 -20.53 10.36
N THR A 84 -9.66 -19.85 10.83
CA THR A 84 -9.14 -18.64 10.15
C THR A 84 -8.23 -19.07 8.99
N PRO A 85 -8.43 -18.57 7.76
CA PRO A 85 -7.59 -18.93 6.63
C PRO A 85 -6.14 -18.47 6.81
N GLU A 86 -5.20 -19.24 6.28
CA GLU A 86 -3.78 -18.90 6.28
C GLU A 86 -3.42 -18.15 4.99
N ILE A 87 -2.77 -16.98 5.09
CA ILE A 87 -2.20 -16.27 3.95
C ILE A 87 -0.67 -16.30 4.05
N ARG A 88 0.00 -16.90 3.06
CA ARG A 88 1.46 -16.85 2.93
C ARG A 88 1.90 -15.76 1.98
N CYS A 89 2.66 -14.80 2.48
CA CYS A 89 3.28 -13.75 1.67
C CYS A 89 4.67 -14.21 1.20
N ILE A 90 4.81 -14.42 -0.10
CA ILE A 90 6.03 -14.93 -0.73
C ILE A 90 6.64 -13.81 -1.56
N THR A 91 7.70 -13.19 -1.03
CA THR A 91 8.45 -12.17 -1.78
C THR A 91 9.25 -12.84 -2.89
N VAL A 92 9.08 -12.38 -4.12
CA VAL A 92 9.91 -12.80 -5.25
C VAL A 92 10.87 -11.67 -5.65
N PRO A 93 12.19 -11.93 -5.76
CA PRO A 93 13.11 -10.94 -6.28
C PRO A 93 12.84 -10.70 -7.77
N LEU A 94 13.40 -9.60 -8.31
CA LEU A 94 13.30 -9.27 -9.74
C LEU A 94 13.79 -10.40 -10.66
N GLN A 95 14.76 -11.18 -10.19
CA GLN A 95 15.25 -12.40 -10.85
C GLN A 95 14.97 -13.61 -9.94
N PRO A 96 13.79 -14.23 -10.05
CA PRO A 96 13.41 -15.34 -9.19
C PRO A 96 14.05 -16.65 -9.66
N ASP A 97 14.56 -17.43 -8.71
CA ASP A 97 14.90 -18.83 -8.91
C ASP A 97 13.60 -19.65 -8.91
N LEU A 98 13.11 -19.95 -10.12
CA LEU A 98 11.83 -20.63 -10.30
C LEU A 98 11.85 -22.07 -9.77
N GLU A 99 13.00 -22.75 -9.83
CA GLU A 99 13.13 -24.12 -9.33
C GLU A 99 12.99 -24.16 -7.81
N ARG A 100 13.67 -23.24 -7.11
CA ARG A 100 13.51 -23.08 -5.66
C ARG A 100 12.08 -22.72 -5.28
N LEU A 101 11.47 -21.78 -5.99
CA LEU A 101 10.10 -21.35 -5.73
C LEU A 101 9.11 -22.52 -5.90
N THR A 102 9.19 -23.23 -7.01
CA THR A 102 8.35 -24.41 -7.30
C THR A 102 8.55 -25.49 -6.23
N THR A 103 9.79 -25.82 -5.88
CA THR A 103 10.09 -26.81 -4.84
C THR A 103 9.47 -26.44 -3.50
N ALA A 104 9.55 -25.16 -3.13
CA ALA A 104 9.02 -24.70 -1.86
C ALA A 104 7.49 -24.64 -1.85
N VAL A 105 6.83 -24.29 -2.98
CA VAL A 105 5.38 -24.38 -3.13
C VAL A 105 4.90 -25.83 -3.06
N GLN A 106 5.58 -26.77 -3.74
CA GLN A 106 5.26 -28.20 -3.66
C GLN A 106 5.34 -28.75 -2.24
N ARG A 107 6.36 -28.35 -1.47
CA ARG A 107 6.48 -28.73 -0.05
C ARG A 107 5.32 -28.18 0.79
N TRP A 108 4.87 -26.97 0.50
CA TRP A 108 3.76 -26.37 1.21
C TRP A 108 2.44 -27.08 0.92
N ILE A 109 2.15 -27.38 -0.35
CA ILE A 109 0.95 -28.17 -0.74
C ILE A 109 0.95 -29.52 -0.03
N ALA A 110 2.10 -30.21 -0.01
CA ALA A 110 2.25 -31.48 0.70
C ALA A 110 2.01 -31.37 2.21
N ALA A 111 2.27 -30.20 2.81
CA ALA A 111 2.05 -29.96 4.24
C ALA A 111 0.60 -29.56 4.57
N VAL A 112 -0.10 -28.88 3.65
CA VAL A 112 -1.50 -28.45 3.83
C VAL A 112 -2.48 -29.59 3.57
N GLY A 113 -2.16 -30.51 2.65
CA GLY A 113 -3.07 -31.55 2.20
C GLY A 113 -4.10 -31.03 1.18
N THR A 114 -4.63 -31.92 0.34
CA THR A 114 -5.56 -31.58 -0.78
C THR A 114 -7.02 -31.85 -0.44
N GLU A 115 -7.37 -32.00 0.84
CA GLU A 115 -8.63 -32.61 1.27
C GLU A 115 -9.86 -31.70 1.12
N ASN A 116 -9.69 -30.43 0.73
CA ASN A 116 -10.75 -29.42 0.64
C ASN A 116 -10.88 -28.78 -0.76
N ASP A 117 -10.63 -29.53 -1.83
CA ASP A 117 -10.93 -29.04 -3.18
C ASP A 117 -12.44 -29.04 -3.43
N ASP A 118 -13.07 -27.88 -3.21
CA ASP A 118 -14.48 -27.62 -3.50
C ASP A 118 -14.70 -27.18 -4.97
N GLY A 119 -13.65 -27.21 -5.79
CA GLY A 119 -13.67 -26.73 -7.18
C GLY A 119 -13.81 -25.21 -7.30
N SER A 120 -13.70 -24.45 -6.20
CA SER A 120 -13.66 -23.00 -6.25
C SER A 120 -12.29 -22.54 -6.73
N SER A 121 -12.28 -21.74 -7.80
CA SER A 121 -11.08 -21.08 -8.30
C SER A 121 -11.28 -19.58 -8.16
N PHE A 122 -10.19 -18.84 -7.94
CA PHE A 122 -10.22 -17.40 -8.12
C PHE A 122 -10.55 -17.13 -9.60
N ASP A 123 -11.65 -16.43 -9.87
CA ASP A 123 -12.08 -16.15 -11.25
C ASP A 123 -10.90 -15.62 -12.06
N ALA A 124 -10.51 -16.39 -13.07
CA ALA A 124 -9.30 -16.17 -13.84
C ALA A 124 -9.44 -14.88 -14.68
N ALA A 125 -8.38 -14.06 -14.64
CA ALA A 125 -8.24 -12.77 -15.30
C ALA A 125 -8.99 -11.61 -14.62
N ILE A 126 -8.42 -11.17 -13.51
CA ILE A 126 -8.48 -9.77 -13.14
C ILE A 126 -7.56 -9.04 -14.13
N ASP A 127 -8.17 -8.41 -15.13
CA ASP A 127 -7.46 -7.82 -16.27
C ASP A 127 -6.31 -6.91 -15.81
N ALA A 128 -5.12 -7.16 -16.38
CA ALA A 128 -3.93 -6.34 -16.16
C ALA A 128 -4.02 -4.98 -16.87
N ASP A 129 -4.98 -4.84 -17.79
CA ASP A 129 -5.13 -3.67 -18.63
C ASP A 129 -5.96 -2.60 -17.90
N GLY A 130 -5.34 -1.44 -17.66
CA GLY A 130 -6.04 -0.24 -17.22
C GLY A 130 -6.07 0.04 -15.71
N VAL A 131 -5.35 -0.74 -14.88
CA VAL A 131 -5.12 -0.34 -13.48
C VAL A 131 -3.95 0.65 -13.43
N PRO A 132 -4.18 1.93 -13.07
CA PRO A 132 -3.11 2.91 -12.98
C PRO A 132 -2.20 2.57 -11.81
N GLU A 133 -0.91 2.89 -11.98
CA GLU A 133 0.04 2.83 -10.88
C GLU A 133 -0.36 3.82 -9.78
N ARG A 134 -0.39 3.35 -8.53
CA ARG A 134 -0.81 4.17 -7.38
C ARG A 134 0.38 4.56 -6.50
N TRP A 135 0.18 5.60 -5.71
CA TRP A 135 1.12 6.05 -4.69
C TRP A 135 0.34 6.51 -3.46
N TYR A 136 0.41 5.76 -2.37
CA TYR A 136 -0.23 6.08 -1.10
C TYR A 136 0.46 5.35 0.07
N PRO A 137 0.40 5.91 1.28
CA PRO A 137 0.96 5.26 2.45
C PRO A 137 0.15 4.03 2.87
N VAL A 138 0.81 3.07 3.51
CA VAL A 138 0.18 1.94 4.20
C VAL A 138 0.60 1.99 5.66
N VAL A 139 -0.34 1.82 6.60
CA VAL A 139 -0.07 1.97 8.03
C VAL A 139 0.12 0.62 8.69
N ASP A 140 1.28 0.43 9.31
CA ASP A 140 1.58 -0.66 10.24
C ASP A 140 1.00 -0.34 11.63
N LEU A 141 -0.21 -0.84 11.91
CA LEU A 141 -0.89 -0.56 13.18
C LEU A 141 -0.27 -1.30 14.38
N ALA A 142 0.62 -2.27 14.17
CA ALA A 142 1.35 -2.91 15.27
C ALA A 142 2.54 -2.07 15.73
N ARG A 143 3.12 -1.26 14.83
CA ARG A 143 4.19 -0.30 15.15
C ARG A 143 3.66 1.10 15.46
N CYS A 144 2.46 1.44 14.99
CA CYS A 144 1.87 2.75 15.25
C CYS A 144 1.58 2.92 16.75
N THR A 145 2.06 4.03 17.31
CA THR A 145 1.84 4.42 18.72
C THR A 145 0.84 5.56 18.86
N ASP A 146 0.03 5.80 17.82
CA ASP A 146 -0.96 6.89 17.75
C ASP A 146 -0.35 8.28 18.10
N CYS A 147 0.85 8.54 17.61
CA CYS A 147 1.55 9.83 17.80
C CYS A 147 1.05 10.96 16.89
N TYR A 148 0.28 10.61 15.84
CA TYR A 148 -0.31 11.53 14.85
C TYR A 148 0.65 12.43 14.07
N GLU A 149 1.97 12.19 14.12
CA GLU A 149 2.94 12.95 13.33
C GLU A 149 2.65 12.89 11.83
N CYS A 150 2.24 11.73 11.30
CA CYS A 150 1.86 11.59 9.89
C CYS A 150 0.64 12.44 9.51
N LEU A 151 -0.36 12.52 10.39
CA LEU A 151 -1.56 13.33 10.22
C LEU A 151 -1.21 14.82 10.20
N ASN A 152 -0.47 15.28 11.21
CA ASN A 152 -0.08 16.69 11.35
C ASN A 152 0.90 17.15 10.28
N PHE A 153 1.73 16.24 9.77
CA PHE A 153 2.75 16.55 8.78
C PHE A 153 2.20 16.61 7.35
N CYS A 154 1.22 15.76 7.02
CA CYS A 154 0.67 15.65 5.67
C CYS A 154 -0.25 16.84 5.36
N LEU A 155 0.09 17.60 4.32
CA LEU A 155 -0.70 18.75 3.88
C LEU A 155 -1.77 18.39 2.83
N PHE A 156 -1.80 17.13 2.40
CA PHE A 156 -2.65 16.66 1.30
C PHE A 156 -3.91 15.93 1.78
N GLY A 157 -4.17 15.89 3.09
CA GLY A 157 -5.41 15.29 3.62
C GLY A 157 -5.52 13.77 3.48
N VAL A 158 -4.39 13.06 3.39
CA VAL A 158 -4.35 11.60 3.14
C VAL A 158 -4.89 10.78 4.32
N TYR A 159 -4.74 11.28 5.55
CA TYR A 159 -5.04 10.54 6.77
C TYR A 159 -6.25 11.11 7.51
N ASP A 160 -6.92 10.26 8.27
CA ASP A 160 -7.96 10.64 9.23
C ASP A 160 -7.93 9.69 10.44
N LEU A 161 -8.74 9.98 11.46
CA LEU A 161 -8.92 9.18 12.66
C LEU A 161 -10.27 8.44 12.63
N ASP A 162 -10.26 7.16 12.99
CA ASP A 162 -11.49 6.40 13.16
C ASP A 162 -12.22 6.74 14.48
N GLU A 163 -13.35 6.08 14.74
CA GLU A 163 -14.14 6.25 15.98
C GLU A 163 -13.35 5.92 17.26
N ASN A 164 -12.28 5.13 17.16
CA ASN A 164 -11.40 4.74 18.25
C ASN A 164 -10.13 5.61 18.31
N SER A 165 -10.08 6.71 17.57
CA SER A 165 -8.90 7.58 17.41
C SER A 165 -7.68 6.86 16.83
N ARG A 166 -7.88 5.77 16.07
CA ARG A 166 -6.80 5.10 15.34
C ARG A 166 -6.62 5.76 13.98
N ILE A 167 -5.37 5.99 13.61
CA ILE A 167 -5.03 6.55 12.30
C ILE A 167 -5.34 5.56 11.18
N PHE A 168 -5.94 6.04 10.10
CA PHE A 168 -6.10 5.29 8.85
C PHE A 168 -5.89 6.19 7.63
N VAL A 169 -5.78 5.58 6.45
CA VAL A 169 -5.61 6.30 5.18
C VAL A 169 -6.99 6.52 4.59
N ALA A 170 -7.52 7.74 4.74
CA ALA A 170 -8.86 8.10 4.32
C ALA A 170 -8.93 8.45 2.82
N MET A 171 -7.92 9.18 2.34
CA MET A 171 -7.84 9.67 0.97
C MET A 171 -6.52 9.23 0.33
N PRO A 172 -6.39 7.95 -0.06
CA PRO A 172 -5.13 7.42 -0.61
C PRO A 172 -4.69 8.14 -1.89
N ASP A 173 -5.63 8.49 -2.76
CA ASP A 173 -5.33 9.11 -4.06
C ASP A 173 -4.99 10.61 -3.97
N GLU A 174 -5.14 11.23 -2.80
CA GLU A 174 -4.65 12.61 -2.54
C GLU A 174 -3.15 12.62 -2.20
N CYS A 175 -2.53 11.46 -2.01
CA CYS A 175 -1.11 11.38 -1.74
C CYS A 175 -0.32 11.76 -3.00
N ARG A 176 0.54 12.79 -2.89
CA ARG A 176 1.38 13.22 -4.00
C ARG A 176 2.30 12.09 -4.48
N PRO A 177 2.24 11.70 -5.77
CA PRO A 177 3.10 10.66 -6.32
C PRO A 177 4.57 10.90 -6.01
N GLY A 178 5.26 9.88 -5.53
CA GLY A 178 6.68 9.94 -5.20
C GLY A 178 7.04 10.56 -3.85
N CYS A 179 6.11 11.21 -3.13
CA CYS A 179 6.38 11.80 -1.82
C CYS A 179 6.30 10.76 -0.68
N PRO A 180 7.39 10.44 0.04
CA PRO A 180 7.38 9.50 1.15
C PRO A 180 7.51 10.20 2.52
N ALA A 181 7.39 11.53 2.56
CA ALA A 181 7.84 12.35 3.68
C ALA A 181 7.23 11.98 5.04
N CYS A 182 5.95 11.59 5.07
CA CYS A 182 5.28 11.13 6.29
C CYS A 182 5.91 9.86 6.90
N SER A 183 6.55 9.01 6.08
CA SER A 183 7.33 7.87 6.58
C SER A 183 8.57 8.30 7.35
N ARG A 184 9.22 9.39 6.93
CA ARG A 184 10.45 9.89 7.54
C ARG A 184 10.24 10.63 8.84
N VAL A 185 9.04 11.17 9.09
CA VAL A 185 8.69 11.76 10.40
C VAL A 185 8.11 10.76 11.39
N CYS A 186 7.63 9.60 10.91
CA CYS A 186 7.07 8.59 11.80
C CYS A 186 8.16 8.04 12.75
N PRO A 187 8.01 8.20 14.08
CA PRO A 187 9.04 7.83 15.04
C PRO A 187 9.28 6.32 15.12
N THR A 188 8.27 5.52 14.79
CA THR A 188 8.32 4.06 14.89
C THR A 188 8.41 3.35 13.54
N GLY A 189 8.49 4.09 12.43
CA GLY A 189 8.54 3.51 11.09
C GLY A 189 7.28 2.72 10.72
N ALA A 190 6.13 3.18 11.20
CA ALA A 190 4.84 2.55 10.95
C ALA A 190 4.26 2.89 9.56
N ILE A 191 4.67 4.00 8.95
CA ILE A 191 4.16 4.42 7.64
C ILE A 191 5.04 3.84 6.53
N LEU A 192 4.43 3.10 5.61
CA LEU A 192 5.08 2.38 4.53
C LEU A 192 4.68 2.97 3.17
N PHE A 193 5.60 2.97 2.21
CA PHE A 193 5.30 3.20 0.79
C PHE A 193 5.78 2.00 -0.03
N PRO A 194 4.89 1.04 -0.35
CA PRO A 194 5.27 -0.27 -0.89
C PRO A 194 6.12 -0.25 -2.17
N ARG A 195 6.02 0.81 -2.99
CA ARG A 195 6.81 1.00 -4.22
C ARG A 195 8.09 1.84 -4.03
N HIS A 196 8.37 2.31 -2.83
CA HIS A 196 9.57 3.08 -2.54
C HIS A 196 10.83 2.18 -2.60
N GLN A 197 11.97 2.73 -3.03
CA GLN A 197 13.19 1.95 -3.21
C GLN A 197 13.91 1.63 -1.89
N ASP A 198 13.78 2.52 -0.90
CA ASP A 198 14.31 2.29 0.46
C ASP A 198 13.57 1.11 1.14
N PRO A 199 14.29 0.04 1.54
CA PRO A 199 13.72 -1.09 2.26
C PRO A 199 12.99 -0.72 3.55
N ALA A 200 13.48 0.29 4.29
CA ALA A 200 12.87 0.71 5.55
C ALA A 200 11.48 1.34 5.33
N ILE A 201 11.31 2.05 4.21
CA ILE A 201 10.07 2.71 3.82
C ILE A 201 9.13 1.73 3.09
N SER A 202 9.64 0.84 2.25
CA SER A 202 8.79 -0.11 1.49
C SER A 202 8.23 -1.26 2.32
N GLY A 203 8.72 -1.42 3.55
CA GLY A 203 8.29 -2.50 4.42
C GLY A 203 9.09 -3.79 4.26
N HIS A 204 10.16 -3.79 3.46
CA HIS A 204 11.12 -4.89 3.47
C HIS A 204 11.77 -4.97 4.84
N ASP A 205 12.26 -6.15 5.24
CA ASP A 205 12.90 -6.40 6.53
C ASP A 205 14.24 -5.65 6.64
N ALA A 206 14.18 -4.32 6.72
CA ALA A 206 15.22 -3.53 7.32
C ALA A 206 15.11 -3.80 8.82
N ASN A 207 16.16 -4.40 9.40
CA ASN A 207 16.41 -4.49 10.83
C ASN A 207 15.68 -3.36 11.58
N GLU A 208 14.93 -3.67 12.64
CA GLU A 208 14.10 -2.69 13.39
C GLU A 208 14.85 -1.41 13.77
N HIS A 209 16.18 -1.48 13.85
CA HIS A 209 17.09 -0.35 14.14
C HIS A 209 17.45 0.54 12.94
N ALA A 210 17.01 0.20 11.73
CA ALA A 210 17.34 0.93 10.51
C ALA A 210 16.47 2.18 10.31
N HIS A 211 15.23 2.16 10.81
CA HIS A 211 14.33 3.31 10.70
C HIS A 211 14.72 4.38 11.71
N ARG A 212 15.42 5.41 11.23
CA ARG A 212 15.69 6.63 11.98
C ARG A 212 14.88 7.75 11.36
N PRO A 213 14.02 8.43 12.14
CA PRO A 213 13.31 9.59 11.64
C PRO A 213 14.28 10.66 11.14
N ASP A 214 13.98 11.23 9.99
CA ASP A 214 14.72 12.33 9.39
C ASP A 214 13.74 13.47 9.01
N PRO A 215 13.42 14.35 9.97
CA PRO A 215 12.47 15.43 9.73
C PRO A 215 12.98 16.46 8.72
N ASN A 216 14.30 16.56 8.52
CA ASN A 216 14.87 17.49 7.55
C ASN A 216 14.65 16.98 6.12
N THR A 217 14.95 15.70 5.86
CA THR A 217 14.62 15.09 4.56
C THR A 217 13.12 15.06 4.33
N ALA A 218 12.32 14.76 5.37
CA ALA A 218 10.87 14.83 5.26
C ALA A 218 10.39 16.21 4.82
N ALA A 219 10.86 17.27 5.47
CA ALA A 219 10.49 18.64 5.13
C ALA A 219 10.86 18.99 3.68
N ALA A 220 12.06 18.59 3.23
CA ALA A 220 12.50 18.80 1.85
C ALA A 220 11.61 18.05 0.83
N GLU A 221 11.30 16.78 1.08
CA GLU A 221 10.41 15.98 0.22
C GLU A 221 9.00 16.55 0.15
N ARG A 222 8.45 17.04 1.27
CA ARG A 222 7.14 17.70 1.28
C ARG A 222 7.16 19.02 0.50
N THR A 223 8.20 19.83 0.64
CA THR A 223 8.35 21.07 -0.14
C THR A 223 8.43 20.76 -1.63
N ALA A 224 9.23 19.78 -2.03
CA ALA A 224 9.31 19.35 -3.43
C ALA A 224 7.94 18.91 -3.97
N ALA A 225 7.18 18.15 -3.18
CA ALA A 225 5.83 17.71 -3.55
C ALA A 225 4.82 18.87 -3.70
N LEU A 226 5.03 20.01 -3.02
CA LEU A 226 4.22 21.22 -3.20
C LEU A 226 4.65 22.02 -4.44
N GLU A 227 5.94 22.03 -4.76
CA GLU A 227 6.49 22.78 -5.91
C GLU A 227 6.15 22.12 -7.25
N GLU A 228 6.01 20.80 -7.30
CA GLU A 228 5.57 20.07 -8.51
C GLU A 228 4.16 20.47 -8.97
N ASP A 229 3.27 20.86 -8.04
CA ASP A 229 1.95 21.42 -8.38
C ASP A 229 2.02 22.86 -8.90
N ALA A 230 3.06 23.61 -8.50
CA ALA A 230 3.28 24.98 -8.92
C ALA A 230 3.95 25.06 -10.30
N ALA A 231 4.49 23.95 -10.81
CA ALA A 231 4.99 23.86 -12.17
C ALA A 231 3.79 23.90 -13.13
N PRO A 232 3.68 24.90 -14.02
CA PRO A 232 2.54 25.00 -14.92
C PRO A 232 2.51 23.77 -15.83
N SER A 233 1.49 22.93 -15.67
CA SER A 233 1.15 21.89 -16.62
C SER A 233 0.75 22.56 -17.93
N ASP A 234 1.61 22.48 -18.95
CA ASP A 234 1.41 22.94 -20.31
C ASP A 234 0.69 24.29 -20.49
N ALA A 235 1.46 25.25 -20.99
CA ALA A 235 0.97 26.41 -21.72
C ALA A 235 0.15 25.96 -22.95
N SER A 236 -1.12 25.59 -22.72
CA SER A 236 -2.17 25.72 -23.72
C SER A 236 -2.76 27.12 -23.57
N SER A 237 -2.76 27.80 -24.70
CA SER A 237 -3.11 29.20 -24.89
C SER A 237 -4.52 29.54 -24.43
N GLU A 238 -4.66 30.01 -23.20
CA GLU A 238 -5.66 31.02 -22.83
C GLU A 238 -4.97 32.04 -21.93
N GLU A 239 -5.05 33.31 -22.32
CA GLU A 239 -4.42 34.44 -21.66
C GLU A 239 -4.80 34.50 -20.18
N TRP A 240 -3.83 34.29 -19.30
CA TRP A 240 -4.02 34.57 -17.88
C TRP A 240 -4.01 36.09 -17.75
N ILE A 241 -5.20 36.67 -17.71
CA ILE A 241 -5.42 38.03 -17.23
C ILE A 241 -4.73 38.12 -15.87
N THR A 242 -3.69 38.96 -15.77
CA THR A 242 -3.05 39.28 -14.51
C THR A 242 -3.85 40.40 -13.83
N PRO A 243 -4.55 40.19 -12.69
CA PRO A 243 -5.24 41.29 -12.06
C PRO A 243 -4.31 41.94 -11.03
N LEU A 244 -3.22 42.54 -11.51
CA LEU A 244 -2.58 43.65 -10.79
C LEU A 244 -2.97 45.01 -11.39
N SER A 245 -3.51 45.03 -12.62
CA SER A 245 -4.06 46.23 -13.27
C SER A 245 -5.53 46.50 -12.91
N ASP A 246 -6.27 45.48 -12.44
CA ASP A 246 -7.65 45.64 -11.98
C ASP A 246 -7.72 46.18 -10.55
N LEU A 247 -6.73 45.92 -9.68
CA LEU A 247 -6.75 46.46 -8.32
C LEU A 247 -6.60 47.99 -8.33
N ASP A 248 -5.74 48.53 -9.19
CA ASP A 248 -5.60 49.98 -9.38
C ASP A 248 -6.84 50.62 -10.01
N ARG A 249 -7.61 49.89 -10.83
CA ARG A 249 -8.88 50.38 -11.38
C ARG A 249 -9.97 50.45 -10.31
N TRP A 250 -10.06 49.45 -9.44
CA TRP A 250 -11.07 49.38 -8.39
C TRP A 250 -10.78 50.36 -7.24
N VAL A 251 -9.51 50.58 -6.91
CA VAL A 251 -9.10 51.62 -5.95
C VAL A 251 -9.52 53.01 -6.44
N LYS A 252 -9.42 53.26 -7.75
CA LYS A 252 -9.81 54.55 -8.34
C LYS A 252 -11.32 54.77 -8.40
N GLU A 253 -12.12 53.71 -8.58
CA GLU A 253 -13.59 53.80 -8.56
C GLU A 253 -14.18 54.02 -7.15
N ILE A 254 -13.47 53.59 -6.10
CA ILE A 254 -13.88 53.84 -4.71
C ILE A 254 -13.62 55.29 -4.28
N ASP A 255 -12.55 55.92 -4.77
CA ASP A 255 -12.24 57.33 -4.49
C ASP A 255 -13.21 58.31 -5.18
N ASP A 256 -13.86 57.91 -6.28
CA ASP A 256 -14.85 58.72 -7.01
C ASP A 256 -16.27 58.65 -6.43
N PHE A 257 -16.51 57.89 -5.35
CA PHE A 257 -17.83 57.72 -4.73
C PHE A 257 -18.10 58.62 -3.50
N ASP A 258 -17.15 59.49 -3.13
CA ASP A 258 -17.24 60.41 -1.98
C ASP A 258 -17.37 61.90 -2.39
N VAL A 259 -18.16 62.22 -3.43
CA VAL A 259 -18.60 63.59 -3.77
C VAL A 259 -20.09 63.67 -4.07
#